data_AF-A0A919IB15-F1
#
_entry.id   AF-A0A919IB15-F1
#
_cell.length_a   1.000
_cell.length_b   1.000
_cell.length_c   1.000
_cell.angle_alpha   90.00
_cell.angle_beta   90.00
_cell.angle_gamma   90.00
#
_symmetry.space_group_name_H-M   'P 1'
#
loop_
_entity.id
_entity.type
_entity.pdbx_description
1 polymer ?
#
loop_
_entity_poly.entity_id
_entity_poly.type
_entity_poly.pdbx_seq_one_letter_code
_entity_poly.pdbx_strand_id
1 'polypeptide(L)'
;MLSSNSFAKGTDKLLFTVKRNYDPVANEKATLILDWNEVVKRLTGAKTGVTLMDWNFGREVKAFFADRNNDGITDELVMDYVFPSNDPVFTFYLQPSTTKNELAKGTAERNSKFEITFLTSSSQAKPVKNWPDKIIQSTMQFYPDATKLFINAPGKWNYEMGFFLSAMFLQSQRKNNNEYVQYIQRWADRFINAEGKIDAAYYDPKEYKLDDIIPGRPALFLYEKTKDAKYKSVADQLMDQLEHQPKTTDGGYWHKEIYPNQMWLDGIYMADVFSTQYAKVFNKPAWFDEAIRQIKLVARHATDAKTGLLRHGWDESKNKVWADQETGASPEVWARAVGWYMMALVECLDYVPENHPERKELIDLLKSISKSVLKYLDTKSNLWFQVVDKGSREGNWIETSGSAMFTYAFAKGFRKGYLDKSCQVAARKAFDSLIKNYVYFDDSGRLYLDQTVKVGTLNLKNSKGDYQYYISTERRINDYKGLGALLFASLELE
;
A
#
# COMPACT_ATOMS: atom_id res chain seq x y z
N MET A 1 -6.25 -6.64 -31.72
CA MET A 1 -6.62 -5.23 -31.50
C MET A 1 -7.65 -5.15 -30.38
N LEU A 2 -7.22 -5.32 -29.13
CA LEU A 2 -8.02 -4.91 -27.98
C LEU A 2 -7.48 -3.53 -27.59
N SER A 3 -8.25 -2.50 -27.90
CA SER A 3 -7.86 -1.12 -27.68
C SER A 3 -7.62 -0.86 -26.20
N SER A 4 -6.53 -0.16 -25.90
CA SER A 4 -6.34 0.55 -24.64
C SER A 4 -7.60 1.36 -24.32
N ASN A 5 -8.46 0.82 -23.45
CA ASN A 5 -9.67 1.50 -23.03
C ASN A 5 -9.28 2.77 -22.30
N SER A 6 -9.51 3.89 -22.98
CA SER A 6 -9.51 5.22 -22.40
C SER A 6 -10.40 5.22 -21.18
N PHE A 7 -9.85 5.56 -20.02
CA PHE A 7 -10.64 5.94 -18.86
C PHE A 7 -11.41 7.22 -19.21
N ALA A 8 -12.64 7.05 -19.69
CA ALA A 8 -13.57 8.15 -19.90
C ALA A 8 -13.99 8.73 -18.53
N LYS A 9 -14.11 10.05 -18.49
CA LYS A 9 -14.44 10.84 -17.29
C LYS A 9 -15.95 10.73 -16.98
N GLY A 10 -16.29 10.33 -15.77
CA GLY A 10 -17.61 10.53 -15.13
C GLY A 10 -18.56 9.33 -15.21
N THR A 11 -19.17 8.95 -14.09
CA THR A 11 -20.39 8.10 -13.96
C THR A 11 -20.42 6.68 -14.56
N ASP A 12 -19.42 6.21 -15.28
CA ASP A 12 -19.53 4.98 -16.08
C ASP A 12 -19.30 3.66 -15.31
N LYS A 13 -19.08 3.70 -14.00
CA LYS A 13 -18.78 2.51 -13.19
C LYS A 13 -19.52 2.50 -11.85
N LEU A 14 -20.11 1.37 -11.49
CA LEU A 14 -20.59 1.07 -10.14
C LEU A 14 -19.62 0.09 -9.48
N LEU A 15 -18.85 0.57 -8.50
CA LEU A 15 -17.92 -0.24 -7.74
C LEU A 15 -18.64 -0.91 -6.55
N PHE A 16 -18.27 -2.14 -6.23
CA PHE A 16 -18.75 -2.82 -5.04
C PHE A 16 -17.71 -3.83 -4.53
N THR A 17 -17.75 -4.09 -3.23
CA THR A 17 -16.93 -5.14 -2.62
C THR A 17 -17.77 -6.39 -2.36
N VAL A 18 -17.12 -7.55 -2.44
CA VAL A 18 -17.62 -8.81 -1.93
C VAL A 18 -16.68 -9.26 -0.82
N LYS A 19 -17.18 -9.26 0.42
CA LYS A 19 -16.47 -9.69 1.61
C LYS A 19 -16.91 -11.10 2.00
N ARG A 20 -15.94 -11.96 2.30
CA ARG A 20 -16.15 -13.31 2.85
C ARG A 20 -16.19 -13.22 4.37
N ASN A 21 -17.30 -13.63 4.98
CA ASN A 21 -17.53 -13.54 6.43
C ASN A 21 -17.16 -14.83 7.18
N TYR A 22 -16.09 -15.50 6.73
CA TYR A 22 -15.55 -16.76 7.27
C TYR A 22 -14.07 -16.85 6.88
N ASP A 23 -13.37 -17.89 7.35
CA ASP A 23 -11.97 -18.13 7.00
C ASP A 23 -11.82 -18.53 5.52
N PRO A 24 -11.30 -17.63 4.67
CA PRO A 24 -11.32 -17.82 3.22
C PRO A 24 -10.30 -18.85 2.73
N VAL A 25 -10.65 -19.59 1.68
CA VAL A 25 -9.75 -20.49 0.95
C VAL A 25 -9.56 -20.02 -0.50
N ALA A 26 -8.46 -20.44 -1.13
CA ALA A 26 -8.21 -20.17 -2.55
C ALA A 26 -8.99 -21.14 -3.45
N ASN A 27 -9.24 -20.71 -4.68
CA ASN A 27 -9.99 -21.43 -5.72
C ASN A 27 -11.43 -21.80 -5.33
N GLU A 28 -12.04 -20.97 -4.48
CA GLU A 28 -13.42 -21.16 -4.04
C GLU A 28 -14.41 -20.70 -5.11
N LYS A 29 -15.36 -21.57 -5.47
CA LYS A 29 -16.44 -21.23 -6.38
C LYS A 29 -17.61 -20.65 -5.61
N ALA A 30 -18.18 -19.56 -6.11
CA ALA A 30 -19.39 -18.98 -5.58
C ALA A 30 -20.26 -18.41 -6.70
N THR A 31 -21.57 -18.49 -6.49
CA THR A 31 -22.56 -17.73 -7.25
C THR A 31 -22.98 -16.54 -6.38
N LEU A 32 -22.82 -15.34 -6.91
CA LEU A 32 -23.13 -14.09 -6.23
C LEU A 32 -24.27 -13.40 -6.97
N ILE A 33 -25.13 -12.73 -6.21
CA ILE A 33 -26.39 -12.20 -6.71
C ILE A 33 -26.50 -10.73 -6.29
N LEU A 34 -26.71 -9.86 -7.28
CA LEU A 34 -27.04 -8.45 -7.06
C LEU A 34 -28.50 -8.21 -7.39
N ASP A 35 -29.16 -7.43 -6.54
CA ASP A 35 -30.50 -6.90 -6.82
C ASP A 35 -30.41 -5.95 -8.03
N TRP A 36 -31.11 -6.28 -9.12
CA TRP A 36 -31.02 -5.50 -10.34
C TRP A 36 -31.60 -4.10 -10.17
N ASN A 37 -32.67 -3.93 -9.39
CA ASN A 37 -33.23 -2.61 -9.12
C ASN A 37 -32.24 -1.73 -8.37
N GLU A 38 -31.47 -2.30 -7.45
CA GLU A 38 -30.42 -1.55 -6.75
C GLU A 38 -29.26 -1.17 -7.68
N VAL A 39 -28.87 -2.07 -8.59
CA VAL A 39 -27.86 -1.77 -9.61
C VAL A 39 -28.30 -0.63 -10.52
N VAL A 40 -29.51 -0.69 -11.08
CA VAL A 40 -30.01 0.34 -12.03
C VAL A 40 -30.19 1.70 -11.34
N LYS A 41 -30.53 1.74 -10.05
CA LYS A 41 -30.58 2.98 -9.27
C LYS A 41 -29.22 3.67 -9.16
N ARG A 42 -28.13 2.90 -9.06
CA ARG A 42 -26.78 3.43 -8.83
C ARG A 42 -25.96 3.58 -10.12
N LEU A 43 -26.23 2.77 -11.13
CA LEU A 43 -25.53 2.78 -12.42
C LEU A 43 -26.43 3.33 -13.52
N THR A 44 -26.46 4.66 -13.63
CA THR A 44 -27.21 5.35 -14.68
C THR A 44 -26.76 4.87 -16.06
N GLY A 45 -27.68 4.31 -16.85
CA GLY A 45 -27.38 3.78 -18.19
C GLY A 45 -27.37 2.25 -18.30
N ALA A 46 -27.35 1.53 -17.16
CA ALA A 46 -27.59 0.08 -17.14
C ALA A 46 -29.07 -0.21 -17.46
N LYS A 47 -29.43 -0.25 -18.75
CA LYS A 47 -30.82 -0.50 -19.21
C LYS A 47 -31.00 -1.90 -19.76
N THR A 48 -30.10 -2.34 -20.65
CA THR A 48 -30.25 -3.59 -21.40
C THR A 48 -29.11 -4.58 -21.15
N GLY A 49 -27.99 -4.12 -20.59
CA GLY A 49 -26.84 -4.97 -20.30
C GLY A 49 -25.75 -4.25 -19.52
N VAL A 50 -24.89 -5.04 -18.89
CA VAL A 50 -23.73 -4.61 -18.12
C VAL A 50 -22.55 -5.54 -18.36
N THR A 51 -21.35 -4.95 -18.33
CA THR A 51 -20.10 -5.70 -18.22
C THR A 51 -19.66 -5.71 -16.77
N LEU A 52 -19.38 -6.90 -16.25
CA LEU A 52 -18.85 -7.11 -14.90
C LEU A 52 -17.35 -7.38 -14.98
N MET A 53 -16.60 -6.67 -14.15
CA MET A 53 -15.14 -6.78 -14.12
C MET A 53 -14.69 -7.09 -12.69
N ASP A 54 -13.85 -8.11 -12.56
CA ASP A 54 -13.02 -8.34 -11.38
C ASP A 54 -11.90 -7.31 -11.38
N TRP A 55 -11.97 -6.41 -10.42
CA TRP A 55 -11.10 -5.25 -10.36
C TRP A 55 -9.79 -5.51 -9.63
N ASN A 56 -9.72 -6.60 -8.87
CA ASN A 56 -8.48 -7.07 -8.26
C ASN A 56 -7.47 -7.53 -9.31
N PHE A 57 -7.95 -8.06 -10.44
CA PHE A 57 -7.10 -8.60 -11.51
C PHE A 57 -7.29 -7.91 -12.88
N GLY A 58 -8.28 -7.02 -13.01
CA GLY A 58 -8.57 -6.31 -14.25
C GLY A 58 -9.11 -7.22 -15.36
N ARG A 59 -9.91 -8.22 -15.00
CA ARG A 59 -10.46 -9.22 -15.94
C ARG A 59 -11.98 -9.20 -15.97
N GLU A 60 -12.56 -9.52 -17.11
CA GLU A 60 -14.01 -9.66 -17.24
C GLU A 60 -14.51 -10.93 -16.52
N VAL A 61 -15.67 -10.82 -15.89
CA VAL A 61 -16.35 -11.92 -15.22
C VAL A 61 -17.68 -12.16 -15.92
N LYS A 62 -17.98 -13.44 -16.19
CA LYS A 62 -19.26 -13.82 -16.77
C LYS A 62 -20.39 -13.49 -15.80
N ALA A 63 -21.38 -12.75 -16.28
CA ALA A 63 -22.61 -12.47 -15.54
C ALA A 63 -23.83 -12.58 -16.45
N PHE A 64 -24.94 -13.04 -15.88
CA PHE A 64 -26.21 -13.24 -16.57
C PHE A 64 -27.37 -12.69 -15.74
N PHE A 65 -28.48 -12.38 -16.39
CA PHE A 65 -29.70 -11.92 -15.74
C PHE A 65 -30.54 -13.13 -15.31
N ALA A 66 -31.19 -13.01 -14.16
CA ALA A 66 -32.20 -13.96 -13.71
C ALA A 66 -33.56 -13.29 -13.56
N ASP A 67 -34.59 -13.99 -14.03
CA ASP A 67 -36.00 -13.68 -13.84
C ASP A 67 -36.55 -14.70 -12.83
N ARG A 68 -36.79 -14.23 -11.60
CA ARG A 68 -37.09 -15.05 -10.44
C ARG A 68 -38.55 -15.46 -10.40
N ASN A 69 -39.45 -14.59 -10.86
CA ASN A 69 -40.90 -14.79 -10.84
C ASN A 69 -41.47 -15.25 -12.21
N ASN A 70 -40.62 -15.37 -13.23
CA ASN A 70 -40.95 -15.71 -14.61
C ASN A 70 -41.91 -14.71 -15.29
N ASP A 71 -41.85 -13.42 -14.93
CA ASP A 71 -42.67 -12.36 -15.53
C ASP A 71 -42.05 -11.74 -16.80
N GLY A 72 -40.85 -12.17 -17.18
CA GLY A 72 -40.08 -11.67 -18.32
C GLY A 72 -39.21 -10.45 -18.01
N ILE A 73 -39.15 -10.00 -16.75
CA ILE A 73 -38.38 -8.87 -16.27
C ILE A 73 -37.14 -9.37 -15.52
N THR A 74 -36.04 -8.63 -15.59
CA THR A 74 -34.83 -8.95 -14.83
C THR A 74 -34.99 -8.53 -13.38
N ASP A 75 -34.89 -9.49 -12.47
CA ASP A 75 -34.88 -9.26 -11.03
C ASP A 75 -33.45 -9.17 -10.48
N GLU A 76 -32.54 -9.98 -11.01
CA GLU A 76 -31.23 -10.21 -10.42
C GLU A 76 -30.12 -10.24 -11.49
N LEU A 77 -28.93 -9.74 -11.13
CA LEU A 77 -27.69 -10.01 -11.86
C LEU A 77 -26.93 -11.10 -11.11
N VAL A 78 -26.71 -12.23 -11.77
CA VAL A 78 -26.03 -13.40 -11.21
C VAL A 78 -24.63 -13.50 -11.81
N MET A 79 -23.64 -13.69 -10.95
CA MET A 79 -22.24 -13.88 -11.35
C MET A 79 -21.66 -15.13 -10.73
N ASP A 80 -21.17 -16.03 -11.60
CA ASP A 80 -20.41 -17.19 -11.19
C ASP A 80 -18.92 -16.83 -11.18
N TYR A 81 -18.30 -16.94 -10.02
CA TYR A 81 -16.92 -16.51 -9.83
C TYR A 81 -16.11 -17.55 -9.07
N VAL A 82 -14.83 -17.64 -9.44
CA VAL A 82 -13.83 -18.45 -8.74
C VAL A 82 -12.88 -17.49 -8.06
N PHE A 83 -12.96 -17.40 -6.73
CA PHE A 83 -12.06 -16.62 -5.90
C PHE A 83 -10.67 -17.25 -5.95
N PRO A 84 -9.68 -16.63 -6.63
CA PRO A 84 -8.38 -17.25 -6.90
C PRO A 84 -7.45 -17.26 -5.68
N SER A 85 -7.73 -16.45 -4.67
CA SER A 85 -6.89 -16.26 -3.49
C SER A 85 -7.69 -16.46 -2.21
N ASN A 86 -7.00 -16.47 -1.07
CA ASN A 86 -7.61 -16.43 0.26
C ASN A 86 -7.83 -14.99 0.76
N ASP A 87 -7.89 -13.98 -0.11
CA ASP A 87 -8.15 -12.60 0.35
C ASP A 87 -9.60 -12.41 0.80
N PRO A 88 -9.86 -11.84 1.97
CA PRO A 88 -11.22 -11.81 2.52
C PRO A 88 -12.13 -10.84 1.76
N VAL A 89 -11.59 -9.90 0.98
CA VAL A 89 -12.36 -8.89 0.26
C VAL A 89 -11.91 -8.81 -1.20
N PHE A 90 -12.88 -8.91 -2.10
CA PHE A 90 -12.71 -8.69 -3.53
C PHE A 90 -13.49 -7.47 -3.98
N THR A 91 -13.01 -6.79 -5.00
CA THR A 91 -13.61 -5.60 -5.57
C THR A 91 -13.99 -5.87 -7.01
N PHE A 92 -15.20 -5.46 -7.36
CA PHE A 92 -15.76 -5.61 -8.70
C PHE A 92 -16.32 -4.27 -9.14
N TYR A 93 -16.40 -4.05 -10.44
CA TYR A 93 -17.21 -2.96 -10.97
C TYR A 93 -18.10 -3.41 -12.12
N LEU A 94 -19.23 -2.74 -12.22
CA LEU A 94 -20.16 -2.84 -13.35
C LEU A 94 -20.04 -1.59 -14.22
N GLN A 95 -20.16 -1.76 -15.53
CA GLN A 95 -20.35 -0.67 -16.48
C GLN A 95 -21.55 -0.95 -17.39
N PRO A 96 -22.27 0.08 -17.86
CA PRO A 96 -23.28 -0.10 -18.89
C PRO A 96 -22.67 -0.76 -20.14
N SER A 97 -23.39 -1.70 -20.73
CA SER A 97 -23.00 -2.37 -21.97
C SER A 97 -24.12 -2.28 -23.00
N THR A 98 -23.74 -2.16 -24.27
CA THR A 98 -24.68 -2.27 -25.40
C THR A 98 -25.07 -3.72 -25.67
N THR A 99 -24.29 -4.68 -25.18
CA THR A 99 -24.57 -6.11 -25.32
C THR A 99 -25.51 -6.55 -24.21
N LYS A 100 -26.64 -7.17 -24.57
CA LYS A 100 -27.61 -7.70 -23.61
C LYS A 100 -27.06 -8.95 -22.93
N ASN A 101 -27.09 -9.00 -21.59
CA ASN A 101 -26.77 -10.22 -20.86
C ASN A 101 -27.86 -11.28 -21.10
N GLU A 102 -27.46 -12.55 -21.15
CA GLU A 102 -28.40 -13.68 -21.27
C GLU A 102 -29.39 -13.68 -20.08
N LEU A 103 -30.67 -13.96 -20.35
CA LEU A 103 -31.71 -14.08 -19.32
C LEU A 103 -32.00 -15.56 -19.05
N ALA A 104 -31.73 -16.01 -17.83
CA ALA A 104 -32.04 -17.35 -17.36
C ALA A 104 -33.34 -17.35 -16.53
N LYS A 105 -34.12 -18.43 -16.66
CA LYS A 105 -35.29 -18.69 -15.81
C LYS A 105 -34.86 -19.46 -14.56
N GLY A 106 -35.36 -19.06 -13.40
CA GLY A 106 -35.18 -19.81 -12.15
C GLY A 106 -34.60 -18.97 -11.01
N THR A 107 -34.44 -19.61 -9.86
CA THR A 107 -33.97 -18.97 -8.62
C THR A 107 -32.50 -19.28 -8.39
N ALA A 108 -31.70 -18.25 -8.08
CA ALA A 108 -30.43 -18.42 -7.41
C ALA A 108 -30.61 -18.00 -5.94
N GLU A 109 -30.10 -18.77 -4.99
CA GLU A 109 -30.20 -18.41 -3.58
C GLU A 109 -29.04 -17.52 -3.15
N ARG A 110 -29.35 -16.41 -2.46
CA ARG A 110 -28.33 -15.54 -1.88
C ARG A 110 -27.55 -16.31 -0.82
N ASN A 111 -26.24 -16.37 -1.01
CA ASN A 111 -25.35 -17.03 -0.05
C ASN A 111 -24.95 -16.05 1.06
N SER A 112 -25.44 -16.29 2.28
CA SER A 112 -25.19 -15.44 3.46
C SER A 112 -23.73 -15.39 3.91
N LYS A 113 -22.85 -16.25 3.36
CA LYS A 113 -21.41 -16.20 3.60
C LYS A 113 -20.71 -15.00 2.95
N PHE A 114 -21.37 -14.33 2.01
CA PHE A 114 -20.85 -13.19 1.27
C PHE A 114 -21.62 -11.91 1.59
N GLU A 115 -20.90 -10.86 1.93
CA GLU A 115 -21.43 -9.52 2.14
C GLU A 115 -21.06 -8.63 0.96
N ILE A 116 -22.07 -8.00 0.36
CA ILE A 116 -21.89 -7.11 -0.79
C ILE A 116 -22.09 -5.67 -0.32
N THR A 117 -21.15 -4.80 -0.66
CA THR A 117 -21.21 -3.37 -0.31
C THR A 117 -20.98 -2.53 -1.55
N PHE A 118 -22.00 -1.76 -1.96
CA PHE A 118 -21.85 -0.78 -3.04
C PHE A 118 -21.06 0.44 -2.56
N LEU A 119 -20.21 0.96 -3.44
CA LEU A 119 -19.30 2.05 -3.15
C LEU A 119 -19.59 3.25 -4.04
N THR A 120 -19.64 4.43 -3.42
CA THR A 120 -19.84 5.72 -4.08
C THR A 120 -18.50 6.44 -4.20
N SER A 121 -18.14 6.94 -5.39
CA SER A 121 -16.91 7.70 -5.58
C SER A 121 -16.89 8.94 -4.67
N SER A 122 -15.71 9.29 -4.14
CA SER A 122 -15.54 10.52 -3.36
C SER A 122 -16.01 11.78 -4.10
N SER A 123 -15.91 11.78 -5.44
CA SER A 123 -16.35 12.87 -6.30
C SER A 123 -17.88 13.10 -6.30
N GLN A 124 -18.63 12.09 -5.87
CA GLN A 124 -20.09 12.10 -5.73
C GLN A 124 -20.53 12.16 -4.26
N ALA A 125 -19.59 12.01 -3.33
CA ALA A 125 -19.86 12.00 -1.89
C ALA A 125 -19.83 13.40 -1.29
N LYS A 126 -20.26 13.51 -0.02
CA LYS A 126 -20.14 14.76 0.75
C LYS A 126 -18.68 15.18 0.85
N PRO A 127 -18.35 16.48 0.67
CA PRO A 127 -16.97 16.96 0.80
C PRO A 127 -16.35 16.61 2.15
N VAL A 128 -15.15 16.05 2.13
CA VAL A 128 -14.33 15.79 3.32
C VAL A 128 -13.44 17.00 3.59
N LYS A 129 -13.48 17.52 4.82
CA LYS A 129 -12.68 18.69 5.23
C LYS A 129 -11.31 18.33 5.81
N ASN A 130 -11.17 17.11 6.34
CA ASN A 130 -9.97 16.62 7.02
C ASN A 130 -9.81 15.13 6.68
N TRP A 131 -9.02 14.85 5.66
CA TRP A 131 -8.66 13.54 5.14
C TRP A 131 -7.90 12.69 6.15
N PRO A 132 -6.88 13.18 6.90
CA PRO A 132 -6.22 12.39 7.93
C PRO A 132 -7.21 11.80 8.94
N ASP A 133 -8.10 12.63 9.51
CA ASP A 133 -9.12 12.16 10.46
C ASP A 133 -10.13 11.26 9.76
N LYS A 134 -10.53 11.56 8.52
CA LYS A 134 -11.48 10.71 7.79
C LYS A 134 -10.94 9.30 7.54
N ILE A 135 -9.67 9.18 7.17
CA ILE A 135 -9.00 7.90 6.95
C ILE A 135 -8.93 7.13 8.27
N ILE A 136 -8.41 7.75 9.34
CA ILE A 136 -8.25 7.12 10.66
C ILE A 136 -9.60 6.68 11.24
N GLN A 137 -10.60 7.58 11.25
CA GLN A 137 -11.92 7.29 11.80
C GLN A 137 -12.62 6.18 11.01
N SER A 138 -12.48 6.16 9.68
CA SER A 138 -13.04 5.07 8.87
C SER A 138 -12.38 3.73 9.23
N THR A 139 -11.06 3.70 9.40
CA THR A 139 -10.35 2.49 9.87
C THR A 139 -10.82 2.05 11.26
N MET A 140 -10.96 2.97 12.21
CA MET A 140 -11.47 2.67 13.55
C MET A 140 -12.95 2.24 13.54
N GLN A 141 -13.75 2.67 12.57
CA GLN A 141 -15.12 2.16 12.38
C GLN A 141 -15.14 0.73 11.84
N PHE A 142 -14.23 0.37 10.94
CA PHE A 142 -14.07 -1.04 10.52
C PHE A 142 -13.56 -1.92 11.65
N TYR A 143 -12.62 -1.40 12.44
CA TYR A 143 -11.94 -2.12 13.50
C TYR A 143 -11.96 -1.31 14.79
N PRO A 144 -13.08 -1.27 15.55
CA PRO A 144 -13.10 -0.54 16.82
C PRO A 144 -12.12 -1.10 17.85
N ASP A 145 -11.90 -2.41 17.79
CA ASP A 145 -10.88 -3.11 18.56
C ASP A 145 -9.56 -3.15 17.78
N ALA A 146 -8.59 -2.35 18.23
CA ALA A 146 -7.27 -2.25 17.63
C ALA A 146 -6.51 -3.59 17.61
N THR A 147 -6.80 -4.51 18.54
CA THR A 147 -6.18 -5.84 18.56
C THR A 147 -6.65 -6.73 17.41
N LYS A 148 -7.77 -6.35 16.78
CA LYS A 148 -8.38 -6.96 15.59
C LYS A 148 -8.22 -6.08 14.35
N LEU A 149 -7.31 -5.09 14.37
CA LEU A 149 -6.99 -4.28 13.20
C LEU A 149 -6.55 -5.22 12.06
N PHE A 150 -7.47 -5.52 11.15
CA PHE A 150 -7.35 -6.68 10.27
C PHE A 150 -8.08 -6.48 8.95
N ILE A 151 -7.34 -6.32 7.85
CA ILE A 151 -7.94 -6.54 6.53
C ILE A 151 -7.27 -7.69 5.76
N ASN A 152 -5.97 -7.94 6.00
CA ASN A 152 -5.22 -8.98 5.27
C ASN A 152 -4.28 -9.86 6.14
N ALA A 153 -4.00 -9.48 7.40
CA ALA A 153 -3.15 -10.24 8.32
C ALA A 153 -3.57 -10.02 9.79
N PRO A 154 -4.46 -10.85 10.37
CA PRO A 154 -5.04 -10.54 11.67
C PRO A 154 -4.02 -10.79 12.77
N GLY A 155 -3.89 -9.84 13.70
CA GLY A 155 -3.13 -10.04 14.92
C GLY A 155 -1.66 -10.41 14.72
N LYS A 156 -1.03 -9.95 13.64
CA LYS A 156 0.40 -10.14 13.38
C LYS A 156 1.19 -8.88 13.71
N TRP A 157 2.39 -9.06 14.27
CA TRP A 157 3.43 -8.05 14.24
C TRP A 157 3.87 -7.89 12.78
N ASN A 158 3.43 -6.83 12.10
CA ASN A 158 3.73 -6.65 10.68
C ASN A 158 3.94 -5.18 10.30
N TYR A 159 4.73 -4.98 9.24
CA TYR A 159 5.07 -3.65 8.76
C TYR A 159 3.88 -2.85 8.25
N GLU A 160 2.86 -3.52 7.70
CA GLU A 160 1.72 -2.83 7.09
C GLU A 160 0.93 -2.03 8.14
N MET A 161 0.65 -2.64 9.28
CA MET A 161 -0.01 -1.98 10.42
C MET A 161 0.94 -1.01 11.10
N GLY A 162 2.20 -1.39 11.32
CA GLY A 162 3.22 -0.50 11.87
C GLY A 162 3.35 0.82 11.08
N PHE A 163 3.32 0.72 9.75
CA PHE A 163 3.34 1.86 8.84
C PHE A 163 2.11 2.74 8.96
N PHE A 164 0.90 2.16 8.88
CA PHE A 164 -0.34 2.92 9.02
C PHE A 164 -0.45 3.60 10.38
N LEU A 165 -0.14 2.89 11.47
CA LEU A 165 -0.19 3.41 12.83
C LEU A 165 0.87 4.49 13.07
N SER A 166 1.99 4.44 12.36
CA SER A 166 2.98 5.52 12.39
C SER A 166 2.40 6.84 11.86
N ALA A 167 1.63 6.80 10.77
CA ALA A 167 0.95 7.98 10.24
C ALA A 167 -0.19 8.45 11.17
N MET A 168 -0.94 7.51 11.75
CA MET A 168 -1.98 7.80 12.75
C MET A 168 -1.41 8.52 13.98
N PHE A 169 -0.20 8.12 14.40
CA PHE A 169 0.48 8.79 15.50
C PHE A 169 0.80 10.26 15.17
N LEU A 170 1.32 10.55 13.97
CA LEU A 170 1.60 11.93 13.55
C LEU A 170 0.33 12.80 13.60
N GLN A 171 -0.82 12.26 13.18
CA GLN A 171 -2.09 12.96 13.34
C GLN A 171 -2.46 13.17 14.82
N SER A 172 -2.27 12.14 15.65
CA SER A 172 -2.55 12.24 17.09
C SER A 172 -1.75 13.37 17.75
N GLN A 173 -0.49 13.58 17.34
CA GLN A 173 0.35 14.68 17.82
C GLN A 173 -0.15 16.04 17.31
N ARG A 174 -0.47 16.15 16.01
CA ARG A 174 -1.00 17.40 15.41
C ARG A 174 -2.28 17.89 16.09
N LYS A 175 -3.15 16.97 16.54
CA LYS A 175 -4.46 17.27 17.12
C LYS A 175 -4.53 17.13 18.64
N ASN A 176 -3.47 16.67 19.29
CA ASN A 176 -3.50 16.23 20.69
C ASN A 176 -4.64 15.23 20.98
N ASN A 177 -4.91 14.31 20.05
CA ASN A 177 -6.03 13.37 20.17
C ASN A 177 -5.61 12.11 20.94
N ASN A 178 -6.07 12.01 22.19
CA ASN A 178 -5.76 10.89 23.07
C ASN A 178 -6.44 9.57 22.66
N GLU A 179 -7.58 9.62 21.97
CA GLU A 179 -8.27 8.42 21.48
C GLU A 179 -7.38 7.67 20.48
N TYR A 180 -6.70 8.40 19.59
CA TYR A 180 -5.78 7.80 18.63
C TYR A 180 -4.56 7.20 19.31
N VAL A 181 -4.00 7.88 20.33
CA VAL A 181 -2.88 7.36 21.13
C VAL A 181 -3.28 6.04 21.80
N GLN A 182 -4.47 6.00 22.43
CA GLN A 182 -4.96 4.78 23.08
C GLN A 182 -5.21 3.65 22.08
N TYR A 183 -5.69 3.95 20.88
CA TYR A 183 -5.88 2.95 19.84
C TYR A 183 -4.55 2.32 19.40
N ILE A 184 -3.52 3.15 19.15
CA ILE A 184 -2.16 2.68 18.83
C ILE A 184 -1.58 1.87 19.99
N GLN A 185 -1.76 2.34 21.23
CA GLN A 185 -1.29 1.66 22.42
C GLN A 185 -1.91 0.27 22.58
N ARG A 186 -3.24 0.14 22.39
CA ARG A 186 -3.92 -1.16 22.44
C ARG A 186 -3.41 -2.15 21.40
N TRP A 187 -3.08 -1.67 20.20
CA TRP A 187 -2.46 -2.51 19.18
C TRP A 187 -1.05 -2.95 19.58
N ALA A 188 -0.21 -2.03 20.06
CA ALA A 188 1.17 -2.33 20.45
C ALA A 188 1.23 -3.28 21.65
N ASP A 189 0.46 -2.99 22.70
CA ASP A 189 0.41 -3.77 23.95
C ASP A 189 -0.16 -5.20 23.75
N ARG A 190 -0.76 -5.50 22.58
CA ARG A 190 -1.11 -6.87 22.20
C ARG A 190 0.13 -7.77 22.05
N PHE A 191 1.24 -7.21 21.58
CA PHE A 191 2.45 -7.96 21.23
C PHE A 191 3.55 -7.84 22.27
N ILE A 192 3.40 -6.92 23.23
CA ILE A 192 4.44 -6.51 24.16
C ILE A 192 3.98 -6.85 25.57
N ASN A 193 4.76 -7.65 26.29
CA ASN A 193 4.46 -7.99 27.68
C ASN A 193 4.85 -6.85 28.65
N ALA A 194 4.58 -7.03 29.95
CA ALA A 194 4.87 -6.01 30.97
C ALA A 194 6.36 -5.67 31.09
N GLU A 195 7.25 -6.62 30.78
CA GLU A 195 8.71 -6.43 30.80
C GLU A 195 9.25 -5.77 29.51
N GLY A 196 8.39 -5.50 28.52
CA GLY A 196 8.78 -4.92 27.25
C GLY A 196 9.40 -5.92 26.27
N LYS A 197 9.13 -7.21 26.44
CA LYS A 197 9.52 -8.27 25.48
C LYS A 197 8.44 -8.43 24.41
N ILE A 198 8.86 -8.54 23.16
CA ILE A 198 7.96 -8.89 22.06
C ILE A 198 7.64 -10.39 22.14
N ASP A 199 6.37 -10.75 22.08
CA ASP A 199 5.94 -12.14 22.15
C ASP A 199 6.52 -12.95 20.97
N ALA A 200 7.20 -14.04 21.30
CA ALA A 200 7.92 -14.92 20.37
C ALA A 200 6.98 -15.65 19.39
N ALA A 201 5.66 -15.67 19.65
CA ALA A 201 4.67 -16.15 18.69
C ALA A 201 4.54 -15.24 17.45
N TYR A 202 4.99 -13.99 17.55
CA TYR A 202 4.84 -12.98 16.49
C TYR A 202 6.16 -12.41 15.97
N TYR A 203 7.26 -12.60 16.70
CA TYR A 203 8.57 -12.07 16.34
C TYR A 203 9.68 -13.08 16.68
N ASP A 204 10.45 -13.48 15.67
CA ASP A 204 11.65 -14.29 15.83
C ASP A 204 12.87 -13.52 15.28
N PRO A 205 13.78 -13.03 16.14
CA PRO A 205 14.94 -12.26 15.71
C PRO A 205 15.89 -13.06 14.80
N LYS A 206 15.83 -14.41 14.82
CA LYS A 206 16.68 -15.27 13.98
C LYS A 206 16.25 -15.28 12.51
N GLU A 207 15.04 -14.81 12.21
CA GLU A 207 14.60 -14.69 10.82
C GLU A 207 15.17 -13.44 10.14
N TYR A 208 15.76 -12.51 10.92
CA TYR A 208 16.39 -11.28 10.47
C TYR A 208 15.53 -10.53 9.44
N LYS A 209 14.21 -10.44 9.68
CA LYS A 209 13.30 -9.78 8.76
C LYS A 209 13.33 -8.28 9.01
N LEU A 210 13.80 -7.50 8.03
CA LEU A 210 13.72 -6.04 8.12
C LEU A 210 12.27 -5.55 8.26
N ASP A 211 11.32 -6.27 7.67
CA ASP A 211 9.87 -6.02 7.80
C ASP A 211 9.38 -6.00 9.26
N ASP A 212 10.05 -6.70 10.18
CA ASP A 212 9.65 -6.76 11.59
C ASP A 212 10.20 -5.59 12.42
N ILE A 213 10.97 -4.68 11.81
CA ILE A 213 11.58 -3.53 12.49
C ILE A 213 10.63 -2.32 12.55
N ILE A 214 10.02 -1.94 11.43
CA ILE A 214 9.12 -0.78 11.36
C ILE A 214 7.90 -0.83 12.31
N PRO A 215 7.33 -1.99 12.68
CA PRO A 215 6.26 -2.03 13.68
C PRO A 215 6.73 -1.62 15.09
N GLY A 216 8.04 -1.46 15.29
CA GLY A 216 8.64 -0.81 16.45
C GLY A 216 8.47 0.72 16.49
N ARG A 217 8.17 1.40 15.37
CA ARG A 217 7.96 2.86 15.38
C ARG A 217 6.80 3.29 16.29
N PRO A 218 5.62 2.63 16.26
CA PRO A 218 4.60 2.83 17.28
C PRO A 218 5.11 2.71 18.72
N ALA A 219 6.01 1.76 19.03
CA ALA A 219 6.59 1.64 20.36
C ALA A 219 7.51 2.84 20.70
N LEU A 220 8.38 3.28 19.79
CA LEU A 220 9.18 4.49 19.98
C LEU A 220 8.32 5.72 20.27
N PHE A 221 7.22 5.87 19.51
CA PHE A 221 6.27 6.94 19.71
C PHE A 221 5.57 6.89 21.07
N LEU A 222 5.15 5.70 21.50
CA LEU A 222 4.58 5.50 22.83
C LEU A 222 5.60 5.82 23.93
N TYR A 223 6.86 5.40 23.79
CA TYR A 223 7.93 5.78 24.72
C TYR A 223 8.09 7.30 24.80
N GLU A 224 8.13 8.01 23.66
CA GLU A 224 8.25 9.46 23.66
C GLU A 224 7.10 10.15 24.40
N LYS A 225 5.88 9.60 24.29
CA LYS A 225 4.66 10.11 24.92
C LYS A 225 4.51 9.77 26.39
N THR A 226 4.83 8.54 26.80
CA THR A 226 4.54 8.00 28.15
C THR A 226 5.77 7.88 29.04
N LYS A 227 6.98 7.82 28.44
CA LYS A 227 8.25 7.46 29.10
C LYS A 227 8.26 6.08 29.74
N ASP A 228 7.32 5.21 29.40
CA ASP A 228 7.29 3.83 29.88
C ASP A 228 8.44 3.03 29.27
N ALA A 229 9.33 2.53 30.13
CA ALA A 229 10.54 1.82 29.77
C ALA A 229 10.27 0.55 28.94
N LYS A 230 9.09 -0.08 29.05
CA LYS A 230 8.77 -1.29 28.28
C LYS A 230 8.87 -1.04 26.76
N TYR A 231 8.49 0.15 26.30
CA TYR A 231 8.56 0.51 24.89
C TYR A 231 9.99 0.78 24.42
N LYS A 232 10.86 1.28 25.33
CA LYS A 232 12.29 1.35 25.06
C LYS A 232 12.89 -0.05 24.93
N SER A 233 12.54 -0.98 25.81
CA SER A 233 13.02 -2.37 25.74
C SER A 233 12.67 -3.04 24.40
N VAL A 234 11.47 -2.78 23.88
CA VAL A 234 11.07 -3.22 22.53
C VAL A 234 11.99 -2.63 21.48
N ALA A 235 12.24 -1.32 21.54
CA ALA A 235 13.10 -0.66 20.57
C ALA A 235 14.55 -1.18 20.63
N ASP A 236 15.09 -1.43 21.82
CA ASP A 236 16.43 -2.00 22.02
C ASP A 236 16.53 -3.41 21.41
N GLN A 237 15.51 -4.27 21.54
CA GLN A 237 15.47 -5.60 20.92
C GLN A 237 15.53 -5.54 19.39
N LEU A 238 14.79 -4.60 18.79
CA LEU A 238 14.79 -4.44 17.32
C LEU A 238 16.13 -3.87 16.81
N MET A 239 16.77 -2.99 17.58
CA MET A 239 18.12 -2.53 17.27
C MET A 239 19.17 -3.62 17.43
N ASP A 240 19.03 -4.53 18.39
CA ASP A 240 19.90 -5.70 18.53
C ASP A 240 19.82 -6.62 17.30
N GLN A 241 18.64 -6.80 16.71
CA GLN A 241 18.52 -7.47 15.42
C GLN A 241 19.31 -6.73 14.32
N LEU A 242 19.18 -5.40 14.20
CA LEU A 242 19.89 -4.62 13.17
C LEU A 242 21.42 -4.65 13.34
N GLU A 243 21.91 -4.74 14.57
CA GLU A 243 23.34 -4.91 14.86
C GLU A 243 23.87 -6.23 14.30
N HIS A 244 23.09 -7.31 14.46
CA HIS A 244 23.45 -8.67 14.04
C HIS A 244 22.90 -9.07 12.66
N GLN A 245 22.22 -8.14 11.98
CA GLN A 245 21.60 -8.39 10.68
C GLN A 245 22.67 -8.84 9.67
N PRO A 246 22.46 -9.95 8.95
CA PRO A 246 23.35 -10.40 7.90
C PRO A 246 23.56 -9.33 6.83
N LYS A 247 24.78 -9.27 6.30
CA LYS A 247 25.21 -8.23 5.35
C LYS A 247 25.85 -8.81 4.11
N THR A 248 25.72 -8.10 2.99
CA THR A 248 26.52 -8.30 1.78
C THR A 248 27.99 -7.98 2.05
N THR A 249 28.89 -8.28 1.11
CA THR A 249 30.32 -7.96 1.27
C THR A 249 30.59 -6.45 1.37
N ASP A 250 29.76 -5.63 0.73
CA ASP A 250 29.75 -4.16 0.86
C ASP A 250 29.10 -3.66 2.17
N GLY A 251 28.62 -4.58 3.02
CA GLY A 251 27.99 -4.30 4.30
C GLY A 251 26.50 -3.94 4.21
N GLY A 252 25.84 -4.14 3.07
CA GLY A 252 24.42 -3.84 2.91
C GLY A 252 23.54 -4.89 3.59
N TYR A 253 22.49 -4.49 4.31
CA TYR A 253 21.64 -5.46 5.00
C TYR A 253 20.94 -6.41 4.02
N TRP A 254 21.03 -7.70 4.30
CA TRP A 254 20.12 -8.67 3.68
C TRP A 254 18.70 -8.32 4.07
N HIS A 255 17.77 -8.41 3.13
CA HIS A 255 16.38 -8.07 3.40
C HIS A 255 15.75 -9.02 4.43
N LYS A 256 16.11 -10.31 4.37
CA LYS A 256 15.73 -11.40 5.30
C LYS A 256 16.81 -12.47 5.31
N GLU A 257 16.90 -13.27 6.37
CA GLU A 257 17.76 -14.47 6.42
C GLU A 257 17.52 -15.41 5.22
N ILE A 258 16.25 -15.57 4.85
CA ILE A 258 15.84 -16.42 3.72
C ILE A 258 16.13 -15.82 2.33
N TYR A 259 16.62 -14.57 2.26
CA TYR A 259 17.00 -13.86 1.04
C TYR A 259 18.47 -13.43 1.12
N PRO A 260 19.40 -14.39 1.13
CA PRO A 260 20.81 -14.09 1.28
C PRO A 260 21.30 -13.21 0.14
N ASN A 261 22.18 -12.26 0.47
CA ASN A 261 22.84 -11.34 -0.47
C ASN A 261 21.93 -10.31 -1.16
N GLN A 262 20.66 -10.20 -0.74
CA GLN A 262 19.68 -9.33 -1.40
C GLN A 262 19.38 -8.07 -0.60
N MET A 263 19.59 -6.91 -1.20
CA MET A 263 19.10 -5.62 -0.71
C MET A 263 17.86 -5.19 -1.49
N TRP A 264 16.76 -4.90 -0.81
CA TRP A 264 15.53 -4.39 -1.42
C TRP A 264 15.27 -2.96 -0.95
N LEU A 265 14.73 -2.11 -1.82
CA LEU A 265 14.39 -0.72 -1.48
C LEU A 265 13.45 -0.62 -0.28
N ASP A 266 12.52 -1.56 -0.17
CA ASP A 266 11.58 -1.69 0.95
C ASP A 266 12.30 -1.71 2.29
N GLY A 267 13.40 -2.49 2.38
CA GLY A 267 14.20 -2.65 3.59
C GLY A 267 14.79 -1.34 4.14
N ILE A 268 15.08 -0.38 3.26
CA ILE A 268 15.56 0.95 3.66
C ILE A 268 14.51 1.69 4.48
N TYR A 269 13.25 1.66 4.05
CA TYR A 269 12.18 2.25 4.85
C TYR A 269 12.02 1.51 6.18
N MET A 270 12.06 0.17 6.15
CA MET A 270 11.77 -0.61 7.35
C MET A 270 12.84 -0.45 8.44
N ALA A 271 14.12 -0.46 8.06
CA ALA A 271 15.24 -0.42 8.98
C ALA A 271 15.70 1.01 9.28
N ASP A 272 15.98 1.81 8.25
CA ASP A 272 16.75 3.05 8.40
C ASP A 272 15.90 4.19 8.97
N VAL A 273 14.60 4.20 8.68
CA VAL A 273 13.68 5.16 9.32
C VAL A 273 13.55 4.89 10.82
N PHE A 274 13.46 3.61 11.19
CA PHE A 274 13.39 3.21 12.60
C PHE A 274 14.72 3.51 13.33
N SER A 275 15.86 3.12 12.74
CA SER A 275 17.17 3.29 13.38
C SER A 275 17.56 4.76 13.52
N THR A 276 17.22 5.62 12.56
CA THR A 276 17.46 7.08 12.69
C THR A 276 16.56 7.73 13.73
N GLN A 277 15.30 7.31 13.85
CA GLN A 277 14.43 7.74 14.94
C GLN A 277 15.01 7.30 16.30
N TYR A 278 15.40 6.03 16.44
CA TYR A 278 16.03 5.49 17.64
C TYR A 278 17.30 6.27 18.00
N ALA A 279 18.17 6.54 17.02
CA ALA A 279 19.39 7.31 17.16
C ALA A 279 19.13 8.68 17.80
N LYS A 280 18.10 9.38 17.31
CA LYS A 280 17.69 10.68 17.83
C LYS A 280 17.12 10.59 19.25
N VAL A 281 16.21 9.65 19.49
CA VAL A 281 15.51 9.51 20.77
C VAL A 281 16.46 9.12 21.91
N PHE A 282 17.45 8.28 21.64
CA PHE A 282 18.37 7.73 22.66
C PHE A 282 19.81 8.22 22.55
N ASN A 283 20.06 9.25 21.73
CA ASN A 283 21.39 9.84 21.51
C ASN A 283 22.45 8.80 21.10
N LYS A 284 22.17 8.04 20.04
CA LYS A 284 23.04 7.00 19.48
C LYS A 284 23.47 7.35 18.05
N PRO A 285 24.39 8.33 17.87
CA PRO A 285 24.66 8.94 16.57
C PRO A 285 25.23 8.00 15.51
N ALA A 286 25.91 6.90 15.89
CA ALA A 286 26.44 5.91 14.94
C ALA A 286 25.35 5.29 14.04
N TRP A 287 24.11 5.26 14.51
CA TRP A 287 22.97 4.78 13.72
C TRP A 287 22.53 5.77 12.63
N PHE A 288 22.91 7.05 12.72
CA PHE A 288 22.77 7.97 11.58
C PHE A 288 23.73 7.60 10.45
N ASP A 289 24.99 7.33 10.78
CA ASP A 289 26.02 6.95 9.81
C ASP A 289 25.65 5.63 9.10
N GLU A 290 25.22 4.62 9.87
CA GLU A 290 24.82 3.33 9.31
C GLU A 290 23.61 3.46 8.37
N ALA A 291 22.56 4.19 8.78
CA ALA A 291 21.39 4.42 7.95
C ALA A 291 21.74 5.14 6.62
N ILE A 292 22.59 6.18 6.69
CA ILE A 292 23.06 6.89 5.49
C ILE A 292 23.86 5.95 4.58
N ARG A 293 24.69 5.08 5.16
CA ARG A 293 25.45 4.07 4.41
C ARG A 293 24.53 3.10 3.68
N GLN A 294 23.50 2.55 4.35
CA GLN A 294 22.52 1.63 3.74
C GLN A 294 21.76 2.30 2.58
N ILE A 295 21.28 3.52 2.79
CA ILE A 295 20.58 4.32 1.76
C ILE A 295 21.45 4.52 0.51
N LYS A 296 22.73 4.85 0.70
CA LYS A 296 23.69 5.07 -0.40
C LYS A 296 24.05 3.77 -1.11
N LEU A 297 24.20 2.67 -0.38
CA LEU A 297 24.57 1.37 -0.95
C LEU A 297 23.49 0.84 -1.89
N VAL A 298 22.23 0.83 -1.46
CA VAL A 298 21.17 0.34 -2.35
C VAL A 298 21.02 1.25 -3.57
N ALA A 299 21.18 2.57 -3.43
CA ALA A 299 21.15 3.48 -4.57
C ALA A 299 22.29 3.23 -5.56
N ARG A 300 23.51 3.00 -5.07
CA ARG A 300 24.67 2.69 -5.91
C ARG A 300 24.40 1.48 -6.80
N HIS A 301 23.79 0.44 -6.25
CA HIS A 301 23.63 -0.84 -6.92
C HIS A 301 22.31 -0.96 -7.71
N ALA A 302 21.25 -0.28 -7.29
CA ALA A 302 19.92 -0.40 -7.89
C ALA A 302 19.56 0.73 -8.86
N THR A 303 20.32 1.83 -8.93
CA THR A 303 20.02 2.95 -9.84
C THR A 303 20.24 2.54 -11.30
N ASP A 304 19.18 2.63 -12.09
CA ASP A 304 19.25 2.47 -13.54
C ASP A 304 19.78 3.76 -14.18
N ALA A 305 20.98 3.71 -14.75
CA ALA A 305 21.66 4.88 -15.32
C ALA A 305 20.88 5.55 -16.47
N LYS A 306 19.99 4.82 -17.16
CA LYS A 306 19.21 5.35 -18.29
C LYS A 306 18.03 6.21 -17.83
N THR A 307 17.32 5.77 -16.79
CA THR A 307 16.11 6.43 -16.30
C THR A 307 16.36 7.29 -15.06
N GLY A 308 17.42 7.00 -14.30
CA GLY A 308 17.69 7.56 -12.97
C GLY A 308 16.74 7.05 -11.88
N LEU A 309 15.90 6.05 -12.19
CA LEU A 309 15.04 5.37 -11.23
C LEU A 309 15.80 4.21 -10.57
N LEU A 310 15.36 3.77 -9.40
CA LEU A 310 15.92 2.59 -8.74
C LEU A 310 15.09 1.34 -9.07
N ARG A 311 15.76 0.24 -9.39
CA ARG A 311 15.16 -1.10 -9.50
C ARG A 311 14.73 -1.58 -8.10
N HIS A 312 13.74 -2.48 -8.02
CA HIS A 312 13.18 -2.95 -6.73
C HIS A 312 14.24 -3.49 -5.76
N GLY A 313 15.18 -4.29 -6.24
CA GLY A 313 16.27 -4.80 -5.42
C GLY A 313 17.50 -5.15 -6.22
N TRP A 314 18.53 -5.55 -5.47
CA TRP A 314 19.85 -5.96 -5.94
C TRP A 314 20.28 -7.23 -5.21
N ASP A 315 20.86 -8.18 -5.93
CA ASP A 315 21.45 -9.40 -5.38
C ASP A 315 22.95 -9.44 -5.72
N GLU A 316 23.80 -9.39 -4.70
CA GLU A 316 25.26 -9.45 -4.84
C GLU A 316 25.73 -10.76 -5.50
N SER A 317 25.03 -11.87 -5.25
CA SER A 317 25.34 -13.17 -5.84
C SER A 317 24.88 -13.31 -7.30
N LYS A 318 24.12 -12.34 -7.80
CA LYS A 318 23.58 -12.31 -9.17
C LYS A 318 22.80 -13.58 -9.51
N ASN A 319 21.86 -13.95 -8.64
CA ASN A 319 21.03 -15.14 -8.82
C ASN A 319 20.41 -15.21 -10.24
N LYS A 320 20.22 -16.42 -10.77
CA LYS A 320 19.73 -16.63 -12.14
C LYS A 320 18.21 -16.45 -12.32
N VAL A 321 17.46 -16.10 -11.26
CA VAL A 321 15.99 -16.02 -11.30
C VAL A 321 15.54 -14.66 -11.81
N TRP A 322 16.12 -13.58 -11.27
CA TRP A 322 15.73 -12.21 -11.60
C TRP A 322 16.89 -11.24 -11.67
N ALA A 323 18.05 -11.56 -11.08
CA ALA A 323 19.15 -10.61 -11.01
C ALA A 323 19.85 -10.52 -12.36
N ASP A 324 20.05 -9.28 -12.82
CA ASP A 324 20.86 -9.00 -13.99
C ASP A 324 22.30 -9.53 -13.79
N GLN A 325 22.86 -10.20 -14.79
CA GLN A 325 24.12 -10.94 -14.63
C GLN A 325 25.35 -10.03 -14.62
N GLU A 326 25.22 -8.78 -15.04
CA GLU A 326 26.29 -7.78 -14.96
C GLU A 326 26.19 -6.97 -13.66
N THR A 327 24.99 -6.47 -13.36
CA THR A 327 24.76 -5.48 -12.29
C THR A 327 24.22 -6.09 -10.99
N GLY A 328 23.54 -7.24 -11.05
CA GLY A 328 22.82 -7.85 -9.93
C GLY A 328 21.45 -7.22 -9.65
N ALA A 329 21.06 -6.16 -10.37
CA ALA A 329 19.80 -5.46 -10.14
C ALA A 329 18.60 -6.24 -10.70
N SER A 330 17.43 -6.11 -10.05
CA SER A 330 16.16 -6.62 -10.57
C SER A 330 15.70 -5.87 -11.83
N PRO A 331 14.86 -6.47 -12.69
CA PRO A 331 14.65 -5.93 -14.03
C PRO A 331 13.62 -4.78 -14.07
N GLU A 332 12.79 -4.60 -13.04
CA GLU A 332 11.66 -3.66 -13.09
C GLU A 332 11.77 -2.55 -12.04
N VAL A 333 11.26 -1.37 -12.40
CA VAL A 333 11.06 -0.24 -11.47
C VAL A 333 9.66 -0.33 -10.91
N TRP A 334 9.52 -0.99 -9.77
CA TRP A 334 8.24 -1.14 -9.08
C TRP A 334 7.91 0.11 -8.26
N ALA A 335 6.72 0.68 -8.49
CA ALA A 335 6.32 1.96 -7.91
C ALA A 335 6.42 2.02 -6.39
N ARG A 336 5.88 1.03 -5.67
CA ARG A 336 5.91 1.04 -4.20
C ARG A 336 7.32 0.88 -3.63
N ALA A 337 8.19 0.08 -4.24
CA ALA A 337 9.59 -0.03 -3.79
C ALA A 337 10.33 1.31 -3.88
N VAL A 338 10.20 2.02 -5.01
CA VAL A 338 10.75 3.39 -5.13
C VAL A 338 10.07 4.34 -4.15
N GLY A 339 8.76 4.17 -3.93
CA GLY A 339 7.99 4.91 -2.93
C GLY A 339 8.59 4.78 -1.54
N TRP A 340 8.88 3.56 -1.08
CA TRP A 340 9.54 3.31 0.20
C TRP A 340 10.88 4.01 0.31
N TYR A 341 11.71 3.91 -0.73
CA TYR A 341 13.01 4.59 -0.75
C TYR A 341 12.87 6.11 -0.62
N MET A 342 11.96 6.72 -1.37
CA MET A 342 11.71 8.16 -1.31
C MET A 342 11.14 8.60 0.04
N MET A 343 10.22 7.81 0.62
CA MET A 343 9.74 8.06 1.97
C MET A 343 10.87 7.98 3.00
N ALA A 344 11.76 6.98 2.88
CA ALA A 344 12.88 6.83 3.79
C ALA A 344 13.82 8.03 3.75
N LEU A 345 14.12 8.57 2.57
CA LEU A 345 14.93 9.78 2.43
C LEU A 345 14.34 10.98 3.20
N VAL A 346 13.04 11.26 3.04
CA VAL A 346 12.42 12.41 3.74
C VAL A 346 12.18 12.16 5.23
N GLU A 347 11.96 10.91 5.64
CA GLU A 347 11.80 10.53 7.05
C GLU A 347 13.14 10.57 7.80
N CYS A 348 14.20 9.96 7.26
CA CYS A 348 15.52 9.98 7.89
C CYS A 348 16.04 11.42 8.05
N LEU A 349 15.76 12.29 7.07
CA LEU A 349 16.13 13.72 7.13
C LEU A 349 15.46 14.51 8.27
N ASP A 350 14.40 13.99 8.91
CA ASP A 350 13.81 14.60 10.11
C ASP A 350 14.64 14.31 11.37
N TYR A 351 15.42 13.23 11.38
CA TYR A 351 16.19 12.79 12.55
C TYR A 351 17.70 13.05 12.41
N VAL A 352 18.25 12.94 11.20
CA VAL A 352 19.67 13.20 10.91
C VAL A 352 19.99 14.68 11.21
N PRO A 353 21.00 14.97 12.07
CA PRO A 353 21.35 16.34 12.45
C PRO A 353 21.68 17.24 11.25
N GLU A 354 21.27 18.51 11.29
CA GLU A 354 21.49 19.46 10.19
C GLU A 354 22.96 19.65 9.81
N ASN A 355 23.86 19.52 10.78
CA ASN A 355 25.31 19.61 10.62
C ASN A 355 26.01 18.27 10.32
N HIS A 356 25.25 17.18 10.13
CA HIS A 356 25.83 15.89 9.78
C HIS A 356 26.53 15.98 8.41
N PRO A 357 27.80 15.53 8.29
CA PRO A 357 28.61 15.76 7.09
C PRO A 357 27.98 15.18 5.82
N GLU A 358 27.31 14.03 5.94
CA GLU A 358 26.67 13.35 4.80
C GLU A 358 25.19 13.69 4.59
N ARG A 359 24.61 14.64 5.34
CA ARG A 359 23.20 15.02 5.18
C ARG A 359 22.90 15.54 3.77
N LYS A 360 23.86 16.24 3.16
CA LYS A 360 23.74 16.76 1.80
C LYS A 360 23.53 15.64 0.78
N GLU A 361 24.18 14.50 0.96
CA GLU A 361 24.06 13.34 0.07
C GLU A 361 22.63 12.79 0.04
N LEU A 362 21.97 12.71 1.21
CA LEU A 362 20.55 12.32 1.27
C LEU A 362 19.64 13.29 0.50
N ILE A 363 19.90 14.59 0.62
CA ILE A 363 19.14 15.62 -0.11
C ILE A 363 19.39 15.51 -1.62
N ASP A 364 20.63 15.26 -2.03
CA ASP A 364 20.99 15.12 -3.45
C ASP A 364 20.36 13.86 -4.06
N LEU A 365 20.37 12.73 -3.33
CA LEU A 365 19.66 11.51 -3.70
C LEU A 365 18.16 11.77 -3.85
N LEU A 366 17.54 12.46 -2.88
CA LEU A 366 16.12 12.84 -2.93
C LEU A 366 15.81 13.70 -4.16
N LYS A 367 16.63 14.71 -4.46
CA LYS A 367 16.47 15.56 -5.64
C LYS A 367 16.57 14.76 -6.93
N SER A 368 17.57 13.89 -7.02
CA SER A 368 17.83 13.05 -8.20
C SER A 368 16.65 12.12 -8.48
N ILE A 369 16.24 11.31 -7.50
CA ILE A 369 15.13 10.37 -7.67
C ILE A 369 13.81 11.11 -7.91
N SER A 370 13.60 12.26 -7.25
CA SER A 370 12.38 13.06 -7.45
C SER A 370 12.25 13.58 -8.88
N LYS A 371 13.36 14.06 -9.46
CA LYS A 371 13.41 14.48 -10.87
C LYS A 371 13.07 13.32 -11.81
N SER A 372 13.63 12.13 -11.55
CA SER A 372 13.34 10.94 -12.34
C SER A 372 11.89 10.48 -12.20
N VAL A 373 11.34 10.38 -10.99
CA VAL A 373 9.93 10.00 -10.77
C VAL A 373 8.97 11.00 -11.41
N LEU A 374 9.25 12.31 -11.32
CA LEU A 374 8.40 13.35 -11.91
C LEU A 374 8.32 13.23 -13.45
N LYS A 375 9.40 12.80 -14.11
CA LYS A 375 9.43 12.54 -15.57
C LYS A 375 8.41 11.48 -16.00
N TYR A 376 8.06 10.54 -15.13
CA TYR A 376 7.15 9.43 -15.40
C TYR A 376 5.74 9.64 -14.81
N LEU A 377 5.40 10.85 -14.37
CA LEU A 377 4.03 11.20 -14.00
C LEU A 377 3.12 11.10 -15.22
N ASP A 378 2.11 10.23 -15.16
CA ASP A 378 1.14 10.10 -16.25
C ASP A 378 0.25 11.34 -16.31
N THR A 379 0.24 12.03 -17.45
CA THR A 379 -0.48 13.31 -17.60
C THR A 379 -1.99 13.15 -17.69
N LYS A 380 -2.50 11.93 -17.94
CA LYS A 380 -3.95 11.67 -18.00
C LYS A 380 -4.55 11.46 -16.61
N SER A 381 -3.88 10.65 -15.79
CA SER A 381 -4.31 10.32 -14.43
C SER A 381 -3.74 11.28 -13.37
N ASN A 382 -2.63 11.96 -13.65
CA ASN A 382 -1.75 12.62 -12.67
C ASN A 382 -1.24 11.66 -11.59
N LEU A 383 -0.99 10.40 -11.95
CA LEU A 383 -0.51 9.36 -11.03
C LEU A 383 0.59 8.53 -11.69
N TRP A 384 1.09 7.52 -10.98
CA TRP A 384 2.14 6.63 -11.46
C TRP A 384 1.63 5.20 -11.64
N PHE A 385 2.21 4.55 -12.64
CA PHE A 385 1.93 3.15 -12.95
C PHE A 385 2.68 2.21 -12.03
N GLN A 386 2.14 1.00 -11.82
CA GLN A 386 2.73 -0.11 -11.06
C GLN A 386 4.19 -0.38 -11.46
N VAL A 387 4.47 -0.41 -12.77
CA VAL A 387 5.84 -0.34 -13.30
C VAL A 387 6.06 1.05 -13.88
N VAL A 388 6.87 1.85 -13.18
CA VAL A 388 6.90 3.33 -13.32
C VAL A 388 7.29 3.76 -14.72
N ASP A 389 8.32 3.13 -15.30
CA ASP A 389 8.91 3.51 -16.58
C ASP A 389 8.19 2.91 -17.81
N LYS A 390 7.11 2.13 -17.60
CA LYS A 390 6.42 1.35 -18.64
C LYS A 390 4.92 1.64 -18.71
N GLY A 391 4.51 2.88 -18.43
CA GLY A 391 3.08 3.27 -18.39
C GLY A 391 2.31 3.07 -19.71
N SER A 392 3.00 3.07 -20.85
CA SER A 392 2.40 2.79 -22.17
C SER A 392 2.33 1.31 -22.53
N ARG A 393 2.94 0.42 -21.73
CA ARG A 393 2.96 -1.02 -22.00
C ARG A 393 1.63 -1.65 -21.57
N GLU A 394 1.11 -2.53 -22.41
CA GLU A 394 -0.15 -3.23 -22.16
C GLU A 394 -0.14 -3.97 -20.82
N GLY A 395 -1.30 -3.96 -20.15
CA GLY A 395 -1.51 -4.59 -18.85
C GLY A 395 -1.01 -3.78 -17.65
N ASN A 396 -0.21 -2.73 -17.84
CA ASN A 396 0.16 -1.84 -16.74
C ASN A 396 -1.07 -1.08 -16.23
N TRP A 397 -1.00 -0.61 -14.99
CA TRP A 397 -2.12 0.02 -14.31
C TRP A 397 -1.63 1.03 -13.26
N ILE A 398 -2.47 2.02 -12.95
CA ILE A 398 -2.16 3.05 -11.95
C ILE A 398 -2.22 2.45 -10.56
N GLU A 399 -1.12 2.54 -9.82
CA GLU A 399 -0.99 1.92 -8.50
C GLU A 399 -1.03 2.98 -7.41
N THR A 400 -1.92 2.79 -6.43
CA THR A 400 -2.28 3.87 -5.49
C THR A 400 -1.30 4.03 -4.34
N SER A 401 -0.65 2.97 -3.87
CA SER A 401 0.31 3.10 -2.75
C SER A 401 1.58 3.85 -3.17
N GLY A 402 2.26 3.43 -4.25
CA GLY A 402 3.43 4.11 -4.79
C GLY A 402 3.13 5.55 -5.18
N SER A 403 1.99 5.81 -5.82
CA SER A 403 1.56 7.18 -6.14
C SER A 403 1.37 8.04 -4.89
N ALA A 404 0.79 7.50 -3.81
CA ALA A 404 0.64 8.21 -2.55
C ALA A 404 1.99 8.41 -1.84
N MET A 405 2.91 7.46 -1.92
CA MET A 405 4.27 7.59 -1.37
C MET A 405 5.09 8.67 -2.08
N PHE A 406 5.02 8.74 -3.42
CA PHE A 406 5.64 9.81 -4.19
C PHE A 406 5.03 11.17 -3.85
N THR A 407 3.70 11.21 -3.73
CA THR A 407 2.96 12.41 -3.31
C THR A 407 3.44 12.91 -1.94
N TYR A 408 3.56 12.01 -0.96
CA TYR A 408 4.09 12.33 0.36
C TYR A 408 5.53 12.87 0.30
N ALA A 409 6.44 12.15 -0.36
CA ALA A 409 7.84 12.54 -0.44
C ALA A 409 8.01 13.91 -1.14
N PHE A 410 7.24 14.18 -2.20
CA PHE A 410 7.23 15.47 -2.87
C PHE A 410 6.68 16.60 -1.98
N ALA A 411 5.54 16.38 -1.31
CA ALA A 411 4.94 17.38 -0.44
C ALA A 411 5.87 17.72 0.74
N LYS A 412 6.37 16.70 1.43
CA LYS A 412 7.30 16.85 2.56
C LYS A 412 8.63 17.47 2.13
N GLY A 413 9.21 16.97 1.03
CA GLY A 413 10.46 17.48 0.49
C GLY A 413 10.38 18.96 0.09
N PHE A 414 9.25 19.40 -0.47
CA PHE A 414 9.00 20.81 -0.74
C PHE A 414 8.85 21.63 0.56
N ARG A 415 8.00 21.19 1.49
CA ARG A 415 7.77 21.88 2.77
C ARG A 415 9.06 22.08 3.56
N LYS A 416 9.97 21.11 3.51
CA LYS A 416 11.28 21.14 4.17
C LYS A 416 12.36 21.89 3.37
N GLY A 417 12.05 22.40 2.17
CA GLY A 417 12.97 23.16 1.33
C GLY A 417 14.00 22.32 0.56
N TYR A 418 13.81 20.99 0.48
CA TYR A 418 14.70 20.09 -0.25
C TYR A 418 14.37 20.02 -1.74
N LEU A 419 13.09 20.14 -2.09
CA LEU A 419 12.56 20.01 -3.44
C LEU A 419 11.93 21.33 -3.92
N ASP A 420 11.87 21.50 -5.23
CA ASP A 420 11.30 22.70 -5.85
C ASP A 420 9.76 22.65 -6.00
N LYS A 421 9.19 23.76 -6.46
CA LYS A 421 7.74 23.95 -6.61
C LYS A 421 7.09 22.96 -7.58
N SER A 422 7.81 22.40 -8.55
CA SER A 422 7.26 21.42 -9.49
C SER A 422 6.81 20.14 -8.76
N CYS A 423 7.57 19.72 -7.74
CA CYS A 423 7.22 18.59 -6.88
C CYS A 423 5.94 18.88 -6.07
N GLN A 424 5.80 20.10 -5.53
CA GLN A 424 4.59 20.52 -4.82
C GLN A 424 3.34 20.47 -5.73
N VAL A 425 3.44 20.98 -6.95
CA VAL A 425 2.34 20.98 -7.92
C VAL A 425 1.96 19.55 -8.31
N ALA A 426 2.95 18.68 -8.52
CA ALA A 426 2.72 17.27 -8.80
C ALA A 426 2.03 16.57 -7.61
N ALA A 427 2.52 16.79 -6.39
CA ALA A 427 1.92 16.23 -5.18
C ALA A 427 0.45 16.62 -5.01
N ARG A 428 0.10 17.90 -5.20
CA ARG A 428 -1.29 18.35 -5.10
C ARG A 428 -2.17 17.66 -6.14
N LYS A 429 -1.75 17.65 -7.41
CA LYS A 429 -2.51 17.01 -8.50
C LYS A 429 -2.67 15.51 -8.27
N ALA A 430 -1.62 14.84 -7.82
CA ALA A 430 -1.65 13.40 -7.53
C ALA A 430 -2.58 13.10 -6.36
N PHE A 431 -2.53 13.88 -5.27
CA PHE A 431 -3.45 13.71 -4.16
C PHE A 431 -4.91 13.91 -4.59
N ASP A 432 -5.20 15.00 -5.30
CA ASP A 432 -6.55 15.27 -5.80
C ASP A 432 -7.05 14.14 -6.72
N SER A 433 -6.17 13.58 -7.56
CA SER A 433 -6.47 12.42 -8.41
C SER A 433 -6.67 11.12 -7.63
N LEU A 434 -5.88 10.85 -6.60
CA LEU A 434 -6.07 9.69 -5.71
C LEU A 434 -7.43 9.76 -5.04
N ILE A 435 -7.74 10.89 -4.42
CA ILE A 435 -9.03 11.15 -3.79
C ILE A 435 -10.15 10.94 -4.81
N LYS A 436 -10.12 11.67 -5.92
CA LYS A 436 -11.21 11.70 -6.89
C LYS A 436 -11.49 10.33 -7.52
N ASN A 437 -10.45 9.60 -7.89
CA ASN A 437 -10.58 8.43 -8.77
C ASN A 437 -10.46 7.08 -8.03
N TYR A 438 -9.88 7.06 -6.83
CA TYR A 438 -9.57 5.81 -6.11
C TYR A 438 -10.05 5.77 -4.67
N VAL A 439 -10.60 6.89 -4.15
CA VAL A 439 -11.29 6.90 -2.86
C VAL A 439 -12.80 6.83 -3.07
N TYR A 440 -13.42 5.92 -2.32
CA TYR A 440 -14.84 5.65 -2.32
C TYR A 440 -15.39 5.63 -0.89
N PHE A 441 -16.71 5.67 -0.77
CA PHE A 441 -17.43 5.55 0.49
C PHE A 441 -18.56 4.53 0.36
N ASP A 442 -18.79 3.75 1.41
CA ASP A 442 -20.04 2.98 1.53
C ASP A 442 -21.19 3.86 2.05
N ASP A 443 -22.38 3.27 2.15
CA ASP A 443 -23.58 3.96 2.63
C ASP A 443 -23.50 4.38 4.12
N SER A 444 -22.59 3.77 4.90
CA SER A 444 -22.26 4.20 6.27
C SER A 444 -21.24 5.34 6.31
N GLY A 445 -20.74 5.76 5.14
CA GLY A 445 -19.72 6.78 4.99
C GLY A 445 -18.31 6.30 5.31
N ARG A 446 -18.04 5.00 5.47
CA ARG A 446 -16.68 4.49 5.70
C ARG A 446 -15.87 4.60 4.41
N LEU A 447 -14.62 5.02 4.54
CA LEU A 447 -13.69 5.24 3.42
C LEU A 447 -13.12 3.92 2.88
N TYR A 448 -13.02 3.84 1.55
CA TYR A 448 -12.33 2.78 0.83
C TYR A 448 -11.30 3.36 -0.14
N LEU A 449 -10.03 2.97 -0.02
CA LEU A 449 -8.98 3.22 -1.02
C LEU A 449 -8.76 1.95 -1.84
N ASP A 450 -8.85 2.06 -3.15
CA ASP A 450 -8.74 0.92 -4.05
C ASP A 450 -7.42 0.93 -4.87
N GLN A 451 -7.17 -0.14 -5.63
CA GLN A 451 -6.04 -0.29 -6.54
C GLN A 451 -4.67 -0.19 -5.87
N THR A 452 -4.55 -0.70 -4.64
CA THR A 452 -3.25 -0.89 -3.98
C THR A 452 -2.71 -2.27 -4.32
N VAL A 453 -1.48 -2.41 -4.81
CA VAL A 453 -0.93 -3.75 -5.10
C VAL A 453 -0.76 -4.55 -3.80
N LYS A 454 -1.17 -5.82 -3.79
CA LYS A 454 -1.08 -6.73 -2.63
C LYS A 454 0.35 -6.91 -2.13
N VAL A 455 1.24 -7.26 -3.04
CA VAL A 455 2.63 -7.59 -2.74
C VAL A 455 3.51 -7.30 -3.95
N GLY A 456 4.78 -7.05 -3.73
CA GLY A 456 5.82 -7.21 -4.74
C GLY A 456 6.96 -7.92 -4.01
N THR A 457 7.51 -8.98 -4.59
CA THR A 457 8.61 -9.72 -3.97
C THR A 457 9.63 -10.16 -5.02
N LEU A 458 10.88 -10.31 -4.59
CA LEU A 458 11.95 -10.93 -5.37
C LEU A 458 12.31 -12.32 -4.81
N ASN A 459 11.36 -12.96 -4.11
CA ASN A 459 11.52 -14.32 -3.60
C ASN A 459 11.80 -15.31 -4.75
N LEU A 460 12.95 -15.97 -4.70
CA LEU A 460 13.44 -16.90 -5.71
C LEU A 460 12.49 -18.05 -6.06
N LYS A 461 11.58 -18.42 -5.14
CA LYS A 461 10.62 -19.52 -5.36
C LYS A 461 9.39 -19.09 -6.16
N ASN A 462 8.91 -17.87 -5.93
CA ASN A 462 7.55 -17.46 -6.31
C ASN A 462 7.51 -16.17 -7.14
N SER A 463 8.67 -15.58 -7.47
CA SER A 463 8.76 -14.37 -8.27
C SER A 463 9.97 -14.41 -9.19
N LYS A 464 9.72 -14.11 -10.47
CA LYS A 464 10.77 -13.82 -11.46
C LYS A 464 11.18 -12.35 -11.46
N GLY A 465 10.54 -11.51 -10.64
CA GLY A 465 10.76 -10.08 -10.60
C GLY A 465 10.55 -9.38 -11.95
N ASP A 466 9.88 -10.01 -12.91
CA ASP A 466 9.70 -9.50 -14.26
C ASP A 466 8.42 -8.65 -14.39
N TYR A 467 8.26 -7.98 -15.52
CA TYR A 467 7.09 -7.16 -15.80
C TYR A 467 5.76 -7.91 -15.61
N GLN A 468 5.68 -9.16 -16.07
CA GLN A 468 4.44 -9.94 -16.01
C GLN A 468 4.06 -10.26 -14.56
N TYR A 469 5.04 -10.56 -13.71
CA TYR A 469 4.85 -10.73 -12.29
C TYR A 469 4.23 -9.49 -11.64
N TYR A 470 4.81 -8.30 -11.85
CA TYR A 470 4.29 -7.09 -11.20
C TYR A 470 2.91 -6.66 -11.67
N ILE A 471 2.60 -6.76 -12.98
CA ILE A 471 1.30 -6.31 -13.48
C ILE A 471 0.16 -7.29 -13.13
N SER A 472 0.47 -8.59 -12.99
CA SER A 472 -0.50 -9.63 -12.66
C SER A 472 -0.76 -9.79 -11.17
N THR A 473 0.01 -9.08 -10.32
CA THR A 473 -0.19 -9.15 -8.88
C THR A 473 -1.53 -8.53 -8.48
N GLU A 474 -2.25 -9.25 -7.63
CA GLU A 474 -3.56 -8.88 -7.09
C GLU A 474 -3.57 -7.46 -6.51
N ARG A 475 -4.67 -6.75 -6.77
CA ARG A 475 -4.93 -5.40 -6.26
C ARG A 475 -5.94 -5.52 -5.13
N ARG A 476 -5.69 -4.82 -4.04
CA ARG A 476 -6.49 -4.85 -2.82
C ARG A 476 -7.10 -3.50 -2.53
N ILE A 477 -8.30 -3.58 -1.98
CA ILE A 477 -9.00 -2.44 -1.38
C ILE A 477 -8.64 -2.34 0.10
N ASN A 478 -8.47 -1.11 0.59
CA ASN A 478 -8.12 -0.78 1.97
C ASN A 478 -6.85 -1.50 2.49
N ASP A 479 -5.92 -1.86 1.61
CA ASP A 479 -4.63 -2.38 2.02
C ASP A 479 -3.84 -1.27 2.75
N TYR A 480 -3.29 -1.60 3.94
CA TYR A 480 -2.64 -0.62 4.81
C TYR A 480 -1.38 0.01 4.21
N LYS A 481 -0.74 -0.64 3.23
CA LYS A 481 0.36 -0.03 2.47
C LYS A 481 -0.11 1.17 1.65
N GLY A 482 -1.33 1.12 1.13
CA GLY A 482 -1.98 2.22 0.43
C GLY A 482 -2.60 3.23 1.39
N LEU A 483 -3.39 2.78 2.36
CA LEU A 483 -4.05 3.67 3.32
C LEU A 483 -3.04 4.45 4.15
N GLY A 484 -1.96 3.82 4.61
CA GLY A 484 -0.89 4.50 5.33
C GLY A 484 -0.21 5.56 4.47
N ALA A 485 0.09 5.25 3.21
CA ALA A 485 0.71 6.19 2.29
C ALA A 485 -0.22 7.38 1.96
N LEU A 486 -1.51 7.13 1.78
CA LEU A 486 -2.51 8.19 1.59
C LEU A 486 -2.64 9.05 2.86
N LEU A 487 -2.61 8.45 4.04
CA LEU A 487 -2.64 9.16 5.31
C LEU A 487 -1.40 10.07 5.45
N PHE A 488 -0.20 9.54 5.23
CA PHE A 488 1.04 10.33 5.18
C PHE A 488 0.93 11.50 4.18
N ALA A 489 0.50 11.24 2.94
CA ALA A 489 0.32 12.28 1.92
C ALA A 489 -0.68 13.36 2.36
N SER A 490 -1.81 12.95 2.95
CA SER A 490 -2.83 13.89 3.45
C SER A 490 -2.31 14.76 4.59
N LEU A 491 -1.44 14.23 5.46
CA LEU A 491 -0.85 14.98 6.56
C LEU A 491 0.03 16.13 6.07
N GLU A 492 0.73 15.96 4.95
CA GLU A 492 1.63 16.97 4.39
C GLU A 492 0.91 17.99 3.48
N LEU A 493 -0.30 17.66 3.03
CA LEU A 493 -1.07 18.46 2.08
C LEU A 493 -2.28 19.17 2.68
N GLU A 494 -2.58 18.92 3.96
CA GLU A 494 -3.48 19.71 4.81
C GLU A 494 -2.73 20.65 5.73
#